data_AF-A0A1W9TTG8-F1
#
_entry.id   AF-A0A1W9TTG8-F1
#
_cell.length_a   1.000
_cell.length_b   1.000
_cell.length_c   1.000
_cell.angle_alpha   90.00
_cell.angle_beta   90.00
_cell.angle_gamma   90.00
#
_symmetry.space_group_name_H-M   'P 1'
#
loop_
_entity.id
_entity.type
_entity.pdbx_description
1 polymer ?
#
loop_
_entity_poly.entity_id
_entity_poly.type
_entity_poly.pdbx_seq_one_letter_code
_entity_poly.pdbx_strand_id
1 'polypeptide(L)'
;MSLIKGEFLIIIKIIASCLTAGFLIFFISALSGEDLKKNNDMIGKLSASMQEISIQLDTGIQERISKLGEVPSINPFKKFYCIEFAKEIHDISYLTERQKILFDIYNVRDFENKSKRLVALTENSDIDSLLNELEIVKRELKNSVNLINKRKKNLTRQRNAYIIFFFILWVILYIYYSRGIVSKKE
;
A
#
# COMPACT_ATOMS: atom_id res chain seq x y z
N MET A 1 10.92 -48.95 22.96
CA MET A 1 9.78 -48.78 22.03
C MET A 1 8.61 -47.94 22.59
N SER A 2 8.50 -47.69 23.91
CA SER A 2 7.43 -46.83 24.47
C SER A 2 7.73 -45.32 24.42
N LEU A 3 9.01 -44.91 24.55
CA LEU A 3 9.43 -43.50 24.46
C LEU A 3 9.09 -42.86 23.10
N ILE A 4 9.39 -43.57 22.01
CA ILE A 4 9.11 -43.11 20.62
C ILE A 4 7.60 -42.88 20.39
N LYS A 5 6.72 -43.69 21.01
CA LYS A 5 5.27 -43.52 20.91
C LYS A 5 4.79 -42.26 21.64
N GLY A 6 5.40 -41.93 22.78
CA GLY A 6 5.09 -40.72 23.55
C GLY A 6 5.49 -39.44 22.82
N GLU A 7 6.70 -39.40 22.27
CA GLU A 7 7.21 -38.26 21.49
C GLU A 7 6.38 -38.03 20.22
N PHE A 8 6.03 -39.10 19.50
CA PHE A 8 5.19 -39.01 18.31
C PHE A 8 3.79 -38.46 18.63
N LEU A 9 3.18 -38.87 19.75
CA LEU A 9 1.90 -38.32 20.20
C LEU A 9 1.99 -36.84 20.55
N ILE A 10 3.11 -36.37 21.12
CA ILE A 10 3.33 -34.94 21.41
C ILE A 10 3.39 -34.14 20.11
N ILE A 11 4.12 -34.64 19.10
CA ILE A 11 4.21 -33.99 17.78
C ILE A 11 2.83 -33.87 17.13
N ILE A 12 2.02 -34.94 17.16
CA ILE A 12 0.65 -34.91 16.64
C ILE A 12 -0.20 -33.87 17.36
N LYS A 13 -0.11 -33.76 18.70
CA LYS A 13 -0.84 -32.76 19.47
C LYS A 13 -0.44 -31.33 19.09
N ILE A 14 0.85 -31.08 18.89
CA ILE A 14 1.37 -29.79 18.45
C ILE A 14 0.79 -29.43 17.08
N ILE A 15 0.84 -30.36 16.12
CA ILE A 15 0.32 -30.13 14.76
C ILE A 15 -1.21 -29.94 14.78
N ALA A 16 -1.94 -30.80 15.49
CA ALA A 16 -3.40 -30.75 15.55
C ALA A 16 -3.91 -29.45 16.22
N SER A 17 -3.29 -29.04 17.33
CA SER A 17 -3.62 -27.78 18.02
C SER A 17 -3.28 -26.55 17.17
N CYS A 18 -2.17 -26.59 16.43
CA CYS A 18 -1.78 -25.52 15.51
C CYS A 18 -2.77 -25.39 14.35
N LEU A 19 -3.16 -26.51 13.73
CA LEU A 19 -4.16 -26.52 12.66
C LEU A 19 -5.52 -26.01 13.15
N THR A 20 -6.00 -26.47 14.30
CA THR A 20 -7.28 -25.98 14.86
C THR A 20 -7.23 -24.49 15.19
N ALA A 21 -6.12 -23.98 15.74
CA ALA A 21 -5.96 -22.54 15.97
C ALA A 21 -6.00 -21.73 14.67
N GLY A 22 -5.33 -22.24 13.61
CA GLY A 22 -5.35 -21.62 12.29
C GLY A 22 -6.75 -21.57 11.68
N PHE A 23 -7.50 -22.68 11.74
CA PHE A 23 -8.89 -22.73 11.26
C PHE A 23 -9.81 -21.79 12.04
N LEU A 24 -9.67 -21.71 13.37
CA LEU A 24 -10.48 -20.80 14.18
C LEU A 24 -10.24 -19.34 13.84
N ILE A 25 -8.99 -18.94 13.57
CA ILE A 25 -8.70 -17.56 13.17
C ILE A 25 -9.25 -17.25 11.81
N PHE A 26 -9.13 -18.17 10.85
CA PHE A 26 -9.74 -17.99 9.55
C PHE A 26 -11.26 -17.85 9.66
N PHE A 27 -11.89 -18.65 10.53
CA PHE A 27 -13.33 -18.57 10.79
C PHE A 27 -13.74 -17.24 11.45
N ILE A 28 -13.01 -16.78 12.46
CA ILE A 28 -13.26 -15.50 13.13
C ILE A 28 -13.07 -14.33 12.16
N SER A 29 -12.04 -14.39 11.32
CA SER A 29 -11.80 -13.37 10.28
C SER A 29 -12.92 -13.34 9.24
N ALA A 30 -13.40 -14.51 8.81
CA ALA A 30 -14.52 -14.60 7.90
C ALA A 30 -15.81 -14.03 8.51
N LEU A 31 -16.06 -14.30 9.81
CA LEU A 31 -17.19 -13.73 10.55
C LEU A 31 -17.10 -12.22 10.70
N SER A 32 -15.91 -11.66 10.87
CA SER A 32 -15.70 -10.21 10.92
C SER A 32 -15.70 -9.56 9.54
N GLY A 33 -15.85 -10.33 8.46
CA GLY A 33 -15.77 -9.85 7.08
C GLY A 33 -14.38 -9.39 6.66
N GLU A 34 -13.34 -9.74 7.43
CA GLU A 34 -11.96 -9.38 7.12
C GLU A 34 -11.29 -10.53 6.36
N ASP A 35 -10.64 -10.22 5.23
CA ASP A 35 -9.81 -11.19 4.52
C ASP A 35 -8.33 -10.90 4.85
N LEU A 36 -7.75 -11.73 5.72
CA LEU A 36 -6.36 -11.59 6.17
C LEU A 36 -5.36 -11.64 5.03
N LYS A 37 -5.62 -12.48 4.01
CA LYS A 37 -4.72 -12.62 2.87
C LYS A 37 -4.78 -11.36 2.02
N LYS A 38 -5.98 -10.91 1.67
CA LYS A 38 -6.18 -9.66 0.93
C LYS A 38 -5.57 -8.45 1.65
N ASN A 39 -5.73 -8.38 2.98
CA ASN A 39 -5.16 -7.31 3.79
C ASN A 39 -3.62 -7.34 3.80
N ASN A 40 -3.01 -8.53 3.87
CA ASN A 40 -1.56 -8.67 3.80
C ASN A 40 -1.02 -8.31 2.40
N ASP A 41 -1.68 -8.76 1.33
CA ASP A 41 -1.31 -8.42 -0.04
C ASP A 41 -1.44 -6.90 -0.28
N MET A 42 -2.46 -6.27 0.31
CA MET A 42 -2.66 -4.82 0.27
C MET A 42 -1.51 -4.06 0.97
N ILE A 43 -0.95 -4.57 2.07
CA ILE A 43 0.24 -3.97 2.71
C ILE A 43 1.43 -3.93 1.73
N GLY A 44 1.63 -5.00 0.96
CA GLY A 44 2.68 -5.08 -0.06
C GLY A 44 2.47 -4.04 -1.17
N LYS A 45 1.26 -4.01 -1.74
CA LYS A 45 0.88 -3.03 -2.79
C LYS A 45 1.04 -1.59 -2.32
N LEU A 46 0.58 -1.28 -1.11
CA LEU A 46 0.72 0.04 -0.50
C LEU A 46 2.21 0.41 -0.28
N SER A 47 3.04 -0.55 0.11
CA SER A 47 4.49 -0.31 0.30
C SER A 47 5.19 0.00 -1.02
N ALA A 48 4.89 -0.76 -2.07
CA ALA A 48 5.44 -0.53 -3.41
C ALA A 48 5.02 0.85 -3.96
N SER A 49 3.73 1.19 -3.86
CA SER A 49 3.23 2.50 -4.30
C SER A 49 3.83 3.66 -3.50
N MET A 50 4.00 3.51 -2.18
CA MET A 50 4.65 4.52 -1.34
C MET A 50 6.11 4.73 -1.75
N GLN A 51 6.84 3.66 -2.03
CA GLN A 51 8.23 3.72 -2.48
C GLN A 51 8.35 4.39 -3.86
N GLU A 52 7.48 4.02 -4.80
CA GLU A 52 7.39 4.64 -6.13
C GLU A 52 7.19 6.16 -6.03
N ILE A 53 6.23 6.60 -5.20
CA ILE A 53 5.95 8.04 -5.01
C ILE A 53 7.12 8.74 -4.31
N SER A 54 7.75 8.10 -3.31
CA SER A 54 8.87 8.69 -2.58
C SER A 54 10.08 8.91 -3.49
N ILE A 55 10.43 7.91 -4.32
CA ILE A 55 11.51 8.03 -5.31
C ILE A 55 11.25 9.19 -6.28
N GLN A 56 10.01 9.33 -6.75
CA GLN A 56 9.65 10.43 -7.65
C GLN A 56 9.76 11.79 -6.95
N LEU A 57 9.28 11.90 -5.71
CA LEU A 57 9.37 13.14 -4.92
C LEU A 57 10.81 13.55 -4.60
N ASP A 58 11.65 12.58 -4.22
CA ASP A 58 13.01 12.85 -3.73
C ASP A 58 13.99 13.17 -4.86
N THR A 59 13.92 12.45 -5.99
CA THR A 59 14.86 12.64 -7.12
C THR A 59 14.18 12.68 -8.47
N GLY A 60 13.19 11.82 -8.72
CA GLY A 60 12.65 11.60 -10.08
C GLY A 60 12.06 12.85 -10.73
N ILE A 61 11.33 13.69 -9.99
CA ILE A 61 10.77 14.95 -10.52
C ILE A 61 11.89 15.91 -10.93
N GLN A 62 12.93 16.03 -10.12
CA GLN A 62 14.04 16.93 -10.43
C GLN A 62 14.86 16.45 -11.62
N GLU A 63 15.10 15.13 -11.72
CA GLU A 63 15.74 14.52 -12.88
C GLU A 63 14.94 14.76 -14.17
N ARG A 64 13.61 14.58 -14.13
CA ARG A 64 12.71 14.85 -15.27
C ARG A 64 12.81 16.31 -15.72
N ILE A 65 12.76 17.25 -14.79
CA ILE A 65 12.88 18.69 -15.09
C ILE A 65 14.26 19.01 -15.66
N SER A 66 15.34 18.44 -15.10
CA SER A 66 16.69 18.70 -15.62
C SER A 66 16.90 18.21 -17.05
N LYS A 67 16.17 17.15 -17.48
CA LYS A 67 16.23 16.64 -18.86
C LYS A 67 15.57 17.58 -19.86
N LEU A 68 14.64 18.42 -19.41
CA LEU A 68 14.01 19.45 -20.26
C LEU A 68 14.98 20.60 -20.58
N GLY A 69 16.05 20.75 -19.80
CA GLY A 69 17.02 21.82 -19.96
C GLY A 69 16.53 23.18 -19.44
N GLU A 70 17.20 24.25 -19.88
CA GLU A 70 16.88 25.61 -19.49
C GLU A 70 15.64 26.15 -20.22
N VAL A 71 14.88 27.00 -19.52
CA VAL A 71 13.70 27.66 -20.07
C VAL A 71 14.11 28.59 -21.22
N PRO A 72 13.63 28.38 -22.45
CA PRO A 72 13.95 29.26 -23.56
C PRO A 72 13.31 30.64 -23.38
N SER A 73 14.08 31.70 -23.65
CA SER A 73 13.59 33.09 -23.62
C SER A 73 12.79 33.49 -24.86
N ILE A 74 12.93 32.74 -25.97
CA ILE A 74 12.36 33.06 -27.28
C ILE A 74 11.11 32.21 -27.55
N ASN A 75 10.02 32.86 -27.98
CA ASN A 75 8.83 32.21 -28.53
C ASN A 75 9.14 31.88 -30.02
N PRO A 76 8.99 30.64 -30.55
CA PRO A 76 8.13 29.52 -30.13
C PRO A 76 8.76 28.45 -29.24
N PHE A 77 10.08 28.47 -29.02
CA PHE A 77 10.77 27.46 -28.23
C PHE A 77 10.25 27.38 -26.78
N LYS A 78 9.89 28.53 -26.21
CA LYS A 78 9.22 28.60 -24.90
C LYS A 78 7.92 27.79 -24.86
N LYS A 79 7.12 27.83 -25.93
CA LYS A 79 5.85 27.09 -26.03
C LYS A 79 6.10 25.58 -26.06
N PHE A 80 7.07 25.12 -26.85
CA PHE A 80 7.46 23.71 -26.89
C PHE A 80 7.96 23.21 -25.53
N TYR A 81 8.78 24.00 -24.85
CA TYR A 81 9.22 23.70 -23.48
C TYR A 81 8.03 23.56 -22.52
N CYS A 82 7.06 24.49 -22.57
CA CYS A 82 5.86 24.43 -21.74
C CYS A 82 5.06 23.14 -21.99
N ILE A 83 4.92 22.71 -23.24
CA ILE A 83 4.19 21.49 -23.61
C ILE A 83 4.88 20.26 -23.01
N GLU A 84 6.19 20.12 -23.18
CA GLU A 84 6.93 19.00 -22.60
C GLU A 84 6.90 19.05 -21.06
N PHE A 85 7.01 20.23 -20.47
CA PHE A 85 6.91 20.38 -19.02
C PHE A 85 5.52 20.01 -18.48
N ALA A 86 4.45 20.43 -19.15
CA ALA A 86 3.08 20.07 -18.80
C ALA A 86 2.84 18.56 -18.94
N LYS A 87 3.44 17.91 -19.93
CA LYS A 87 3.41 16.46 -20.08
C LYS A 87 4.09 15.75 -18.91
N GLU A 88 5.25 16.23 -18.46
CA GLU A 88 5.91 15.69 -17.26
C GLU A 88 5.03 15.89 -16.00
N ILE A 89 4.42 17.06 -15.82
CA ILE A 89 3.48 17.31 -14.71
C ILE A 89 2.30 16.35 -14.77
N HIS A 90 1.73 16.14 -15.95
CA HIS A 90 0.63 15.20 -16.16
C HIS A 90 1.03 13.77 -15.77
N ASP A 91 2.18 13.30 -16.22
CA ASP A 91 2.67 11.95 -15.92
C ASP A 91 2.96 11.76 -14.42
N ILE A 92 3.52 12.78 -13.76
CA ILE A 92 3.71 12.78 -12.31
C ILE A 92 2.35 12.75 -11.59
N SER A 93 1.37 13.53 -12.08
CA SER A 93 0.03 13.58 -11.48
C SER A 93 -0.71 12.25 -11.59
N TYR A 94 -0.42 11.44 -12.61
CA TYR A 94 -1.00 10.10 -12.76
C TYR A 94 -0.67 9.17 -11.58
N LEU A 95 0.45 9.39 -10.89
CA LEU A 95 0.78 8.63 -9.67
C LEU A 95 -0.19 8.93 -8.53
N THR A 96 -0.65 10.18 -8.41
CA THR A 96 -1.70 10.53 -7.44
C THR A 96 -3.04 9.91 -7.81
N GLU A 97 -3.36 9.84 -9.11
CA GLU A 97 -4.62 9.26 -9.56
C GLU A 97 -4.66 7.74 -9.38
N ARG A 98 -3.57 7.04 -9.70
CA ARG A 98 -3.41 5.62 -9.37
C ARG A 98 -3.64 5.35 -7.89
N GLN A 99 -3.16 6.24 -7.02
CA GLN A 99 -3.42 6.14 -5.60
C GLN A 99 -4.88 6.39 -5.27
N LYS A 100 -5.51 7.44 -5.81
CA LYS A 100 -6.94 7.70 -5.59
C LYS A 100 -7.83 6.52 -6.01
N ILE A 101 -7.47 5.79 -7.06
CA ILE A 101 -8.14 4.54 -7.47
C ILE A 101 -8.03 3.47 -6.37
N LEU A 102 -6.86 3.30 -5.75
CA LEU A 102 -6.67 2.36 -4.63
C LEU A 102 -7.46 2.71 -3.36
N PHE A 103 -7.94 3.95 -3.27
CA PHE A 103 -8.75 4.46 -2.17
C PHE A 103 -10.22 4.70 -2.56
N ASP A 104 -10.63 4.31 -3.77
CA ASP A 104 -11.99 4.49 -4.29
C ASP A 104 -12.48 5.96 -4.28
N ILE A 105 -11.54 6.91 -4.34
CA ILE A 105 -11.79 8.36 -4.36
C ILE A 105 -11.47 9.00 -5.71
N TYR A 106 -11.19 8.19 -6.73
CA TYR A 106 -10.83 8.67 -8.05
C TYR A 106 -12.02 9.31 -8.76
N ASN A 107 -11.80 10.47 -9.38
CA ASN A 107 -12.78 11.18 -10.17
C ASN A 107 -12.19 11.54 -11.55
N VAL A 108 -12.71 10.88 -12.59
CA VAL A 108 -12.29 11.09 -13.98
C VAL A 108 -12.42 12.54 -14.41
N ARG A 109 -13.50 13.23 -13.99
CA ARG A 109 -13.78 14.61 -14.39
C ARG A 109 -12.75 15.57 -13.82
N ASP A 110 -12.31 15.35 -12.58
CA ASP A 110 -11.29 16.20 -11.95
C ASP A 110 -9.94 16.04 -12.65
N PHE A 111 -9.61 14.80 -13.05
CA PHE A 111 -8.41 14.53 -13.82
C PHE A 111 -8.46 15.16 -15.22
N GLU A 112 -9.58 15.02 -15.93
CA GLU A 112 -9.79 15.64 -17.24
C GLU A 112 -9.69 17.18 -17.17
N ASN A 113 -10.27 17.78 -16.13
CA ASN A 113 -10.20 19.22 -15.90
C ASN A 113 -8.75 19.67 -15.64
N LYS A 114 -7.97 18.88 -14.89
CA LYS A 114 -6.53 19.14 -14.69
C LYS A 114 -5.78 19.09 -16.03
N SER A 115 -6.04 18.09 -16.87
CA SER A 115 -5.40 17.98 -18.20
C SER A 115 -5.77 19.16 -19.10
N LYS A 116 -7.04 19.56 -19.14
CA LYS A 116 -7.48 20.77 -19.89
C LYS A 116 -6.79 22.03 -19.40
N ARG A 117 -6.66 22.20 -18.07
CA ARG A 117 -5.95 23.33 -17.47
C ARG A 117 -4.48 23.36 -17.89
N LEU A 118 -3.79 22.22 -17.84
CA LEU A 118 -2.38 22.12 -18.28
C LEU A 118 -2.24 22.53 -19.75
N VAL A 119 -3.11 22.05 -20.64
CA VAL A 119 -3.10 22.44 -22.05
C VAL A 119 -3.29 23.96 -22.20
N ALA A 120 -4.26 24.56 -21.51
CA ALA A 120 -4.47 26.01 -21.57
C ALA A 120 -3.26 26.82 -21.09
N LEU A 121 -2.53 26.34 -20.08
CA LEU A 121 -1.28 26.99 -19.62
C LEU A 121 -0.19 26.91 -20.69
N THR A 122 -0.09 25.80 -21.42
CA THR A 122 0.88 25.64 -22.50
C THR A 122 0.59 26.52 -23.70
N GLU A 123 -0.68 26.76 -24.03
CA GLU A 123 -1.08 27.64 -25.13
C GLU A 123 -0.62 29.08 -24.89
N ASN A 124 -0.69 29.52 -23.63
CA ASN A 124 -0.25 30.85 -23.18
C ASN A 124 1.25 30.93 -22.86
N SER A 125 2.00 29.82 -22.94
CA SER A 125 3.42 29.74 -22.58
C SER A 125 3.71 30.25 -21.15
N ASP A 126 2.78 29.98 -20.23
CA ASP A 126 2.81 30.42 -18.84
C ASP A 126 3.54 29.42 -17.94
N ILE A 127 4.86 29.59 -17.85
CA ILE A 127 5.75 28.69 -17.10
C ILE A 127 5.55 28.83 -15.60
N ASP A 128 5.29 30.05 -15.10
CA ASP A 128 5.13 30.29 -13.67
C ASP A 128 3.89 29.56 -13.13
N SER A 129 2.79 29.60 -13.90
CA SER A 129 1.61 28.81 -13.58
C SER A 129 1.85 27.30 -13.66
N LEU A 130 2.65 26.82 -14.62
CA LEU A 130 3.03 25.39 -14.68
C LEU A 130 3.91 24.97 -13.49
N LEU A 131 4.82 25.82 -13.04
CA LEU A 131 5.62 25.58 -11.84
C LEU A 131 4.73 25.50 -10.58
N ASN A 132 3.75 26.38 -10.48
CA ASN A 132 2.76 26.33 -9.40
C ASN A 132 1.93 25.03 -9.45
N GLU A 133 1.52 24.57 -10.63
CA GLU A 133 0.85 23.28 -10.81
C GLU A 133 1.73 22.10 -10.37
N LEU A 134 3.02 22.12 -10.74
CA LEU A 134 3.96 21.12 -10.29
C LEU A 134 4.07 21.10 -8.76
N GLU A 135 4.14 22.25 -8.10
CA GLU A 135 4.17 22.32 -6.64
C GLU A 135 2.89 21.75 -6.01
N ILE A 136 1.72 22.03 -6.60
CA ILE A 136 0.46 21.46 -6.15
C ILE A 136 0.53 19.92 -6.24
N VAL A 137 0.97 19.38 -7.38
CA VAL A 137 1.13 17.93 -7.56
C VAL A 137 2.13 17.33 -6.56
N LYS A 138 3.26 18.00 -6.28
CA LYS A 138 4.20 17.57 -5.23
C LYS A 138 3.55 17.49 -3.86
N ARG A 139 2.72 18.49 -3.49
CA ARG A 139 1.97 18.49 -2.22
C ARG A 139 0.93 17.38 -2.18
N GLU A 140 0.20 17.15 -3.27
CA GLU A 140 -0.74 16.04 -3.42
C GLU A 140 -0.03 14.70 -3.21
N LEU A 141 1.10 14.45 -3.88
CA LEU A 141 1.91 13.24 -3.72
C LEU A 141 2.39 13.04 -2.28
N LYS A 142 2.84 14.10 -1.61
CA LYS A 142 3.26 14.02 -0.20
C LYS A 142 2.08 13.64 0.71
N ASN A 143 0.90 14.21 0.46
CA ASN A 143 -0.31 13.85 1.18
C ASN A 143 -0.73 12.39 0.89
N SER A 144 -0.58 11.94 -0.36
CA SER A 144 -0.81 10.56 -0.76
C SER A 144 0.08 9.59 0.03
N VAL A 145 1.37 9.88 0.17
CA VAL A 145 2.31 9.09 0.99
C VAL A 145 1.83 9.01 2.44
N ASN A 146 1.41 10.13 3.03
CA ASN A 146 0.92 10.16 4.40
C ASN A 146 -0.33 9.29 4.59
N LEU A 147 -1.28 9.35 3.65
CA LEU A 147 -2.50 8.53 3.67
C LEU A 147 -2.18 7.04 3.51
N ILE A 148 -1.29 6.68 2.57
CA ILE A 148 -0.81 5.31 2.38
C ILE A 148 -0.18 4.80 3.68
N ASN A 149 0.73 5.58 4.28
CA ASN A 149 1.43 5.17 5.49
C ASN A 149 0.45 4.94 6.67
N LYS A 150 -0.54 5.82 6.83
CA LYS A 150 -1.59 5.66 7.84
C LYS A 150 -2.39 4.37 7.64
N ARG A 151 -2.84 4.09 6.42
CA ARG A 151 -3.59 2.85 6.10
C ARG A 151 -2.72 1.61 6.29
N LYS A 152 -1.47 1.65 5.82
CA LYS A 152 -0.49 0.56 6.00
C LYS A 152 -0.27 0.26 7.49
N LYS A 153 -0.11 1.29 8.32
CA LYS A 153 0.09 1.12 9.78
C LYS A 153 -1.11 0.42 10.43
N ASN A 154 -2.33 0.79 10.04
CA ASN A 154 -3.54 0.14 10.54
C ASN A 154 -3.61 -1.34 10.13
N LEU A 155 -3.40 -1.66 8.84
CA LEU A 155 -3.38 -3.04 8.36
C LEU A 155 -2.27 -3.87 9.01
N THR A 156 -1.09 -3.28 9.20
CA THR A 156 0.04 -3.94 9.88
C THR A 156 -0.30 -4.23 11.35
N ARG A 157 -0.98 -3.29 12.02
CA ARG A 157 -1.45 -3.48 13.41
C ARG A 157 -2.49 -4.60 13.49
N GLN A 158 -3.46 -4.63 12.57
CA GLN A 158 -4.45 -5.72 12.50
C GLN A 158 -3.74 -7.08 12.29
N ARG A 159 -2.84 -7.17 11.30
CA ARG A 159 -2.05 -8.39 11.06
C ARG A 159 -1.32 -8.85 12.33
N ASN A 160 -0.64 -7.93 13.02
CA ASN A 160 0.08 -8.25 14.25
C ASN A 160 -0.88 -8.70 15.37
N ALA A 161 -2.06 -8.09 15.48
CA ALA A 161 -3.08 -8.51 16.45
C ALA A 161 -3.56 -9.95 16.18
N TYR A 162 -3.83 -10.31 14.93
CA TYR A 162 -4.21 -11.69 14.57
C TYR A 162 -3.08 -12.70 14.82
N ILE A 163 -1.82 -12.32 14.60
CA ILE A 163 -0.67 -13.18 14.93
C ILE A 163 -0.59 -13.41 16.45
N ILE A 164 -0.75 -12.37 17.26
CA ILE A 164 -0.73 -12.51 18.72
C ILE A 164 -1.91 -13.37 19.18
N PHE A 165 -3.10 -13.10 18.63
CA PHE A 165 -4.31 -13.87 18.91
C PHE A 165 -4.14 -15.35 18.54
N PHE A 166 -3.41 -15.65 17.45
CA PHE A 166 -3.05 -17.02 17.08
C PHE A 166 -2.26 -17.74 18.15
N PHE A 167 -1.19 -17.12 18.67
CA PHE A 167 -0.38 -17.75 19.71
C PHE A 167 -1.19 -18.01 20.98
N ILE A 168 -2.06 -17.07 21.38
CA ILE A 168 -2.92 -17.24 22.55
C ILE A 168 -3.88 -18.42 22.35
N LEU A 169 -4.61 -18.44 21.22
CA LEU A 169 -5.52 -19.54 20.88
C LEU A 169 -4.81 -20.89 20.81
N TRP A 170 -3.63 -20.91 20.20
CA TRP A 170 -2.83 -22.12 20.04
C TRP A 170 -2.39 -22.68 21.39
N VAL A 171 -1.90 -21.85 22.32
CA VAL A 171 -1.53 -22.29 23.67
C VAL A 171 -2.75 -22.84 24.42
N ILE A 172 -3.90 -22.18 24.35
CA ILE A 172 -5.14 -22.64 24.99
C ILE A 172 -5.56 -24.01 24.43
N LEU A 173 -5.56 -24.17 23.10
CA LEU A 173 -5.88 -25.43 22.45
C LEU A 173 -4.85 -26.52 22.78
N TYR A 174 -3.57 -26.20 22.79
CA TYR A 174 -2.53 -27.15 23.17
C TYR A 174 -2.74 -27.69 24.59
N ILE A 175 -3.05 -26.81 25.55
CA ILE A 175 -3.39 -27.21 26.93
C ILE A 175 -4.66 -28.07 26.95
N TYR A 176 -5.68 -27.72 26.18
CA TYR A 176 -6.92 -28.50 26.05
C TYR A 176 -6.66 -29.92 25.52
N TYR A 177 -5.90 -30.06 24.42
CA TYR A 177 -5.49 -31.35 23.86
C TYR A 177 -4.55 -32.13 24.80
N SER A 178 -3.78 -31.44 25.63
CA SER A 178 -2.93 -32.05 26.66
C SER A 178 -3.77 -32.66 27.78
N ARG A 179 -4.79 -31.96 28.28
CA ARG A 179 -5.68 -32.41 29.36
C ARG A 179 -6.66 -33.51 28.92
N GLY A 180 -7.24 -33.41 27.74
CA GLY A 180 -8.32 -34.31 27.28
C GLY A 180 -7.91 -35.75 26.94
N ILE A 181 -6.61 -36.02 26.71
CA ILE A 181 -6.12 -37.36 26.30
C ILE A 181 -5.43 -38.09 27.47
N VAL A 182 -4.97 -37.38 28.51
CA VAL A 182 -4.26 -37.97 29.66
C VAL A 182 -5.23 -38.43 30.76
N SER A 183 -6.49 -38.01 30.74
CA SER A 183 -7.52 -38.44 31.70
C SER A 183 -8.33 -39.69 31.26
N LYS A 184 -7.69 -40.63 30.57
CA LYS A 184 -8.24 -41.99 30.39
C LYS A 184 -7.15 -43.02 30.65
N LYS A 185 -6.83 -43.15 31.93
CA LYS A 185 -6.24 -44.35 32.54
C LYS A 185 -7.04 -44.62 33.81
N GLU A 186 -8.22 -45.17 33.62
CA GLU A 186 -8.77 -46.20 34.52
C GLU A 186 -8.78 -47.50 33.72
#